data_AF-A0AAW0GD23-F1
#
_entry.id   AF-A0AAW0GD23-F1
#
_cell.length_a   1.000
_cell.length_b   1.000
_cell.length_c   1.000
_cell.angle_alpha   90.00
_cell.angle_beta   90.00
_cell.angle_gamma   90.00
#
_symmetry.space_group_name_H-M   'P 1'
#
loop_
_entity.id
_entity.type
_entity.pdbx_description
1 polymer ?
#
loop_
_entity_poly.entity_id
_entity_poly.type
_entity_poly.pdbx_seq_one_letter_code
_entity_poly.pdbx_strand_id
1 'polypeptide(L)'
;MLNSHFPDTTPPSLAHTIHPALVYLKVALLVIAGTSVHLSLSPPNPPAPSKQCIAKKRSFFERCVRWVTFCSKAMVWLAALSDGIATILAYIEISGMSSNVLSHSWQCPHPITSSCNPPNSSHPANAVNSNTPFDYTSPISCSILVPSSLFIIGVVSVASGAMLRLWCFKALGQFFTFELTIHPSHSLVTTGPYSFVRHPSYTGIYLTLLGGTLVGLSPGTWLYERWIHLSPLLRDAKHLGMWVASFGSTNSIPIARPPLPSFSAGVFTPASLLVYALITFWLVKVWYALRSTNRRLQIEDVELHKVFGNVWEEYAERVRWRLLPGIF
;
A
#
# COMPACT_ATOMS: atom_id res chain seq x y z
N MET A 1 -50.56 35.86 11.70
CA MET A 1 -49.55 35.67 10.65
C MET A 1 -48.20 35.50 11.32
N LEU A 2 -47.77 34.25 11.51
CA LEU A 2 -46.45 33.91 12.06
C LEU A 2 -45.50 33.73 10.88
N ASN A 3 -44.52 34.63 10.73
CA ASN A 3 -43.41 34.43 9.81
C ASN A 3 -42.44 33.43 10.46
N SER A 4 -42.48 32.18 10.00
CA SER A 4 -41.47 31.18 10.31
C SER A 4 -40.19 31.49 9.54
N HIS A 5 -39.18 32.00 10.25
CA HIS A 5 -37.83 32.15 9.74
C HIS A 5 -37.21 30.74 9.64
N PHE A 6 -37.13 30.19 8.42
CA PHE A 6 -36.35 28.99 8.16
C PHE A 6 -34.86 29.38 8.18
N PRO A 7 -34.00 28.73 8.98
CA PRO A 7 -32.57 28.93 8.86
C PRO A 7 -32.08 28.32 7.53
N ASP A 8 -31.35 29.10 6.75
CA ASP A 8 -30.59 28.64 5.59
C ASP A 8 -29.53 27.62 6.04
N THR A 9 -29.90 26.34 6.10
CA THR A 9 -28.93 25.25 6.20
C THR A 9 -28.46 24.89 4.80
N THR A 10 -27.57 25.70 4.24
CA THR A 10 -26.75 25.26 3.12
C THR A 10 -25.85 24.12 3.64
N PRO A 11 -25.86 22.93 3.02
CA PRO A 11 -24.95 21.87 3.44
C PRO A 11 -23.51 22.38 3.25
N PRO A 12 -22.61 22.17 4.22
CA PRO A 12 -21.21 22.58 4.06
C PRO A 12 -20.67 21.97 2.78
N SER A 13 -20.05 22.79 1.94
CA SER A 13 -19.41 22.30 0.72
C SER A 13 -18.44 21.18 1.10
N LEU A 14 -18.41 20.09 0.35
CA LEU A 14 -17.61 18.89 0.65
C LEU A 14 -16.11 19.23 0.87
N ALA A 15 -15.64 20.33 0.26
CA ALA A 15 -14.30 20.90 0.43
C ALA A 15 -14.01 21.40 1.87
N HIS A 16 -15.01 21.87 2.62
CA HIS A 16 -14.83 22.28 4.03
C HIS A 16 -14.73 21.09 5.00
N THR A 17 -15.00 19.86 4.54
CA THR A 17 -14.98 18.66 5.40
C THR A 17 -13.59 17.99 5.42
N ILE A 18 -12.78 18.17 4.37
CA ILE A 18 -11.45 17.56 4.30
C ILE A 18 -10.41 18.55 4.81
N HIS A 19 -9.95 18.33 6.04
CA HIS A 19 -8.93 19.17 6.65
C HIS A 19 -7.59 19.02 5.89
N PRO A 20 -6.96 20.12 5.42
CA PRO A 20 -5.73 20.05 4.61
C PRO A 20 -4.59 19.31 5.32
N ALA A 21 -4.57 19.33 6.66
CA ALA A 21 -3.62 18.55 7.46
C ALA A 21 -3.65 17.04 7.17
N LEU A 22 -4.80 16.45 6.79
CA LEU A 22 -4.88 15.01 6.49
C LEU A 22 -4.15 14.65 5.20
N VAL A 23 -4.17 15.55 4.21
CA VAL A 23 -3.45 15.40 2.95
C VAL A 23 -1.94 15.46 3.20
N TYR A 24 -1.49 16.47 3.94
CA TYR A 24 -0.08 16.59 4.32
C TYR A 24 0.39 15.42 5.18
N LEU A 25 -0.43 14.97 6.12
CA LEU A 25 -0.17 13.78 6.94
C LEU A 25 0.01 12.55 6.06
N LYS A 26 -0.87 12.31 5.09
CA LYS A 26 -0.76 11.17 4.18
C LYS A 26 0.56 11.21 3.39
N VAL A 27 0.91 12.37 2.83
CA VAL A 27 2.18 12.54 2.09
C VAL A 27 3.39 12.29 3.00
N ALA A 28 3.37 12.82 4.23
CA ALA A 28 4.43 12.58 5.20
C ALA A 28 4.55 11.08 5.54
N LEU A 29 3.43 10.39 5.75
CA LEU A 29 3.41 8.95 6.03
C LEU A 29 3.94 8.11 4.85
N LEU A 30 3.69 8.51 3.60
CA LEU A 30 4.28 7.87 2.41
C LEU A 30 5.81 8.01 2.38
N VAL A 31 6.32 9.20 2.70
CA VAL A 31 7.77 9.46 2.79
C VAL A 31 8.40 8.63 3.92
N ILE A 32 7.72 8.54 5.08
CA ILE A 32 8.14 7.70 6.20
C ILE A 32 8.21 6.24 5.74
N ALA A 33 7.15 5.70 5.11
CA ALA A 33 7.14 4.33 4.64
C ALA A 33 8.27 4.05 3.62
N GLY A 34 8.45 4.92 2.62
CA GLY A 34 9.50 4.78 1.62
C GLY A 34 10.91 4.81 2.22
N THR A 35 11.15 5.74 3.13
CA THR A 35 12.44 5.90 3.82
C THR A 35 12.71 4.71 4.75
N SER A 36 11.72 4.26 5.52
CA SER A 36 11.83 3.12 6.41
C SER A 36 12.15 1.83 5.65
N VAL A 37 11.48 1.55 4.51
CA VAL A 37 11.83 0.41 3.65
C VAL A 37 13.26 0.55 3.12
N HIS A 38 13.63 1.75 2.66
CA HIS A 38 14.95 2.00 2.10
C HIS A 38 16.04 1.70 3.14
N LEU A 39 15.94 2.26 4.34
CA LEU A 39 16.90 2.07 5.41
C LEU A 39 16.93 0.60 5.87
N SER A 40 15.77 -0.03 6.03
CA SER A 40 15.64 -1.45 6.39
C SER A 40 16.35 -2.38 5.38
N LEU A 41 16.36 -2.03 4.09
CA LEU A 41 16.95 -2.85 3.02
C LEU A 41 18.35 -2.39 2.58
N SER A 42 18.94 -1.41 3.25
CA SER A 42 20.27 -0.88 2.98
C SER A 42 21.21 -1.18 4.15
N PRO A 43 21.97 -2.29 4.11
CA PRO A 43 22.87 -2.68 5.19
C PRO A 43 24.03 -1.68 5.28
N PRO A 44 24.59 -1.45 6.49
CA PRO A 44 25.67 -0.49 6.67
C PRO A 44 27.00 -0.96 6.07
N ASN A 45 27.19 -2.28 5.93
CA ASN A 45 28.45 -2.87 5.52
C ASN A 45 28.42 -3.31 4.04
N PRO A 46 29.56 -3.24 3.32
CA PRO A 46 29.69 -3.86 2.02
C PRO A 46 29.51 -5.38 2.11
N PRO A 47 29.18 -6.05 0.99
CA PRO A 47 29.08 -7.51 0.97
C PRO A 47 30.41 -8.15 1.36
N ALA A 48 30.33 -9.28 2.08
CA ALA A 48 31.51 -10.03 2.49
C ALA A 48 32.32 -10.55 1.27
N PRO A 49 33.65 -10.71 1.39
CA PRO A 49 34.46 -11.36 0.37
C PRO A 49 34.02 -12.81 0.16
N SER A 50 34.00 -13.27 -1.10
CA SER A 50 33.50 -14.61 -1.47
C SER A 50 34.17 -15.78 -0.75
N LYS A 51 35.40 -15.61 -0.25
CA LYS A 51 36.15 -16.64 0.50
C LYS A 51 35.60 -16.89 1.91
N GLN A 52 34.82 -15.96 2.47
CA GLN A 52 34.27 -16.03 3.83
C GLN A 52 32.78 -16.44 3.86
N CYS A 53 32.16 -16.64 2.70
CA CYS A 53 30.78 -17.10 2.59
C CYS A 53 30.73 -18.62 2.80
N ILE A 54 29.74 -19.11 3.54
CA ILE A 54 29.57 -20.55 3.85
C ILE A 54 29.37 -21.36 2.54
N ALA A 55 28.80 -20.75 1.50
CA ALA A 55 28.68 -21.36 0.18
C ALA A 55 29.96 -21.14 -0.67
N LYS A 56 30.73 -22.21 -0.91
CA LYS A 56 31.94 -22.23 -1.79
C LYS A 56 31.74 -21.63 -3.19
N LYS A 57 30.51 -21.60 -3.70
CA LYS A 57 30.08 -20.80 -4.85
C LYS A 57 28.96 -19.88 -4.38
N ARG A 58 29.11 -18.57 -4.60
CA ARG A 58 28.03 -17.60 -4.38
C ARG A 58 26.78 -18.10 -5.10
N SER A 59 25.80 -18.55 -4.33
CA SER A 59 24.62 -19.23 -4.88
C SER A 59 23.88 -18.27 -5.80
N PHE A 60 23.15 -18.79 -6.80
CA PHE A 60 22.32 -17.95 -7.66
C PHE A 60 21.42 -17.00 -6.83
N PHE A 61 20.90 -17.52 -5.72
CA PHE A 61 20.13 -16.78 -4.74
C PHE A 61 20.85 -15.53 -4.20
N GLU A 62 22.12 -15.64 -3.78
CA GLU A 62 22.88 -14.50 -3.22
C GLU A 62 23.11 -13.38 -4.25
N ARG A 63 23.25 -13.74 -5.53
CA ARG A 63 23.32 -12.74 -6.62
C ARG A 63 21.96 -12.06 -6.81
N CYS A 64 20.88 -12.83 -6.77
CA CYS A 64 19.53 -12.32 -6.94
C CYS A 64 19.07 -11.43 -5.77
N VAL A 65 19.45 -11.72 -4.52
CA VAL A 65 19.01 -10.95 -3.35
C VAL A 65 19.35 -9.46 -3.49
N ARG A 66 20.54 -9.13 -4.00
CA ARG A 66 20.94 -7.72 -4.19
C ARG A 66 20.05 -7.00 -5.20
N TRP A 67 19.78 -7.64 -6.34
CA TRP A 67 18.85 -7.11 -7.33
C TRP A 67 17.42 -7.02 -6.78
N VAL A 68 16.96 -8.04 -6.06
CA VAL A 68 15.62 -8.06 -5.45
C VAL A 68 15.44 -6.94 -4.43
N THR A 69 16.44 -6.68 -3.58
CA THR A 69 16.38 -5.57 -2.62
C THR A 69 16.42 -4.21 -3.32
N PHE A 70 17.25 -4.04 -4.36
CA PHE A 70 17.25 -2.83 -5.18
C PHE A 70 15.90 -2.59 -5.85
N CYS A 71 15.37 -3.59 -6.57
CA CYS A 71 14.06 -3.51 -7.22
C CYS A 71 12.94 -3.24 -6.20
N SER A 72 12.98 -3.87 -5.03
CA SER A 72 11.99 -3.64 -3.96
C SER A 72 12.01 -2.19 -3.47
N LYS A 73 13.21 -1.61 -3.27
CA LYS A 73 13.35 -0.19 -2.89
C LYS A 73 12.80 0.72 -3.99
N ALA A 74 13.16 0.46 -5.24
CA ALA A 74 12.69 1.24 -6.38
C ALA A 74 11.16 1.19 -6.51
N MET A 75 10.56 0.00 -6.41
CA MET A 75 9.11 -0.17 -6.47
C MET A 75 8.37 0.55 -5.36
N VAL A 76 8.86 0.50 -4.11
CA VAL A 76 8.22 1.21 -2.99
C VAL A 76 8.28 2.72 -3.19
N TRP A 77 9.41 3.26 -3.65
CA TRP A 77 9.50 4.68 -3.96
C TRP A 77 8.62 5.08 -5.15
N LEU A 78 8.58 4.27 -6.21
CA LEU A 78 7.69 4.52 -7.35
C LEU A 78 6.20 4.51 -6.95
N ALA A 79 5.80 3.58 -6.08
CA ALA A 79 4.46 3.52 -5.54
C ALA A 79 4.16 4.74 -4.64
N ALA A 80 5.07 5.09 -3.72
CA ALA A 80 4.91 6.22 -2.81
C ALA A 80 4.86 7.56 -3.54
N LEU A 81 5.70 7.76 -4.56
CA LEU A 81 5.70 8.97 -5.39
C LEU A 81 4.44 9.07 -6.23
N SER A 82 4.02 7.96 -6.88
CA SER A 82 2.75 7.92 -7.62
C SER A 82 1.56 8.26 -6.73
N ASP A 83 1.52 7.70 -5.52
CA ASP A 83 0.46 7.97 -4.54
C ASP A 83 0.46 9.41 -4.05
N GLY A 84 1.64 9.94 -3.74
CA GLY A 84 1.82 11.34 -3.30
C GLY A 84 1.41 12.33 -4.38
N ILE A 85 1.84 12.11 -5.62
CA ILE A 85 1.45 12.96 -6.78
C ILE A 85 -0.06 12.90 -6.98
N ALA A 86 -0.66 11.70 -6.99
CA ALA A 86 -2.10 11.54 -7.18
C ALA A 86 -2.90 12.22 -6.04
N THR A 87 -2.42 12.12 -4.80
CA THR A 87 -3.01 12.78 -3.63
C THR A 87 -2.96 14.31 -3.76
N ILE A 88 -1.81 14.87 -4.18
CA ILE A 88 -1.64 16.33 -4.36
C ILE A 88 -2.50 16.85 -5.52
N LEU A 89 -2.53 16.14 -6.65
CA LEU A 89 -3.35 16.52 -7.81
C LEU A 89 -4.85 16.52 -7.47
N ALA A 90 -5.32 15.48 -6.78
CA ALA A 90 -6.71 15.41 -6.32
C ALA A 90 -7.06 16.55 -5.35
N TYR A 91 -6.12 16.95 -4.49
CA TYR A 91 -6.30 18.07 -3.57
C TYR A 91 -6.41 19.41 -4.30
N ILE A 92 -5.55 19.64 -5.30
CA ILE A 92 -5.57 20.86 -6.13
C ILE A 92 -6.89 20.95 -6.90
N GLU A 93 -7.36 19.84 -7.48
CA GLU A 93 -8.62 19.80 -8.24
C GLU A 93 -9.82 20.17 -7.36
N ILE A 94 -9.94 19.59 -6.17
CA ILE A 94 -11.04 19.89 -5.24
C ILE A 94 -10.95 21.34 -4.72
N SER A 95 -9.74 21.82 -4.44
CA SER A 95 -9.52 23.20 -3.98
C SER A 95 -9.85 24.22 -5.08
N GLY A 96 -9.52 23.92 -6.34
CA GLY A 96 -9.85 24.77 -7.50
C GLY A 96 -11.33 24.74 -7.87
N MET A 97 -12.02 23.63 -7.64
CA MET A 97 -13.48 23.53 -7.83
C MET A 97 -14.23 24.45 -6.84
N SER A 98 -13.73 24.58 -5.61
CA SER A 98 -14.29 25.49 -4.60
C SER A 98 -14.19 26.97 -5.01
N SER A 99 -13.12 27.39 -5.69
CA SER A 99 -12.98 28.78 -6.16
C SER A 99 -13.91 29.11 -7.33
N ASN A 100 -14.17 28.16 -8.24
CA ASN A 100 -15.01 28.39 -9.43
C ASN A 100 -16.52 28.38 -9.12
N VAL A 101 -16.95 27.65 -8.07
CA VAL A 101 -18.36 27.66 -7.61
C VAL A 101 -18.68 28.94 -6.83
N LEU A 102 -17.71 29.50 -6.10
CA LEU A 102 -17.87 30.79 -5.42
C LEU A 102 -17.87 31.98 -6.39
N SER A 103 -17.31 31.86 -7.61
CA SER A 103 -17.37 32.91 -8.63
C SER A 103 -18.69 32.92 -9.44
N HIS A 104 -19.43 31.81 -9.49
CA HIS A 104 -20.73 31.73 -10.19
C HIS A 104 -21.95 31.98 -9.30
N SER A 105 -21.78 32.08 -7.98
CA SER A 105 -22.86 32.38 -7.02
C SER A 105 -23.08 33.89 -6.79
N TRP A 106 -22.34 34.76 -7.50
CA TRP A 106 -22.44 36.23 -7.41
C TRP A 106 -22.95 36.90 -8.69
N GLN A 107 -23.78 36.22 -9.48
CA GLN A 107 -24.58 36.87 -10.52
C GLN A 107 -26.04 36.91 -10.10
N CYS A 108 -26.38 37.92 -9.29
CA CYS A 108 -27.76 38.36 -9.11
C CYS A 108 -28.34 38.74 -10.47
N PRO A 109 -29.50 38.20 -10.91
CA PRO A 109 -30.19 38.73 -12.07
C PRO A 109 -30.80 40.09 -11.68
N HIS A 110 -30.33 41.16 -12.31
CA HIS A 110 -31.03 42.45 -12.29
C HIS A 110 -32.44 42.31 -12.90
N PRO A 111 -33.41 43.14 -12.47
CA PRO A 111 -34.79 43.06 -12.91
C PRO A 111 -34.92 43.62 -14.34
N ILE A 112 -35.40 42.81 -15.28
CA ILE A 112 -35.85 43.29 -16.58
C ILE A 112 -37.33 42.93 -16.73
N THR A 113 -38.14 43.97 -16.59
CA THR A 113 -39.48 44.12 -17.13
C THR A 113 -39.52 43.78 -18.62
N SER A 114 -40.45 42.90 -19.06
CA SER A 114 -41.34 43.13 -20.21
C SER A 114 -41.99 41.85 -20.76
N SER A 115 -43.32 41.88 -20.82
CA SER A 115 -44.17 41.35 -21.91
C SER A 115 -44.22 39.83 -22.17
N CYS A 116 -45.29 39.19 -21.68
CA CYS A 116 -45.78 37.90 -22.14
C CYS A 116 -46.36 38.00 -23.56
N ASN A 117 -45.86 37.17 -24.48
CA ASN A 117 -46.61 36.65 -25.63
C ASN A 117 -46.27 35.14 -25.75
N PRO A 118 -47.25 34.25 -26.00
CA PRO A 118 -47.00 32.81 -26.09
C PRO A 118 -46.67 32.41 -27.54
N PRO A 119 -45.87 31.34 -27.74
CA PRO A 119 -45.98 30.57 -28.97
C PRO A 119 -46.32 29.10 -28.73
N ASN A 120 -47.22 28.65 -29.60
CA ASN A 120 -47.68 27.29 -29.82
C ASN A 120 -46.55 26.29 -30.16
N SER A 121 -46.77 25.06 -29.68
CA SER A 121 -46.48 23.75 -30.31
C SER A 121 -45.19 23.57 -31.13
N SER A 122 -44.21 22.84 -30.56
CA SER A 122 -43.68 21.57 -31.09
C SER A 122 -42.43 21.14 -30.29
N HIS A 123 -42.59 20.13 -29.43
CA HIS A 123 -41.48 19.34 -28.88
C HIS A 123 -40.84 18.50 -30.00
N PRO A 124 -39.52 18.25 -29.97
CA PRO A 124 -38.97 17.28 -29.03
C PRO A 124 -37.84 17.83 -28.15
N ALA A 125 -37.85 17.34 -26.91
CA ALA A 125 -36.78 17.51 -25.93
C ALA A 125 -35.55 16.67 -26.30
N ASN A 126 -34.38 17.19 -25.91
CA ASN A 126 -33.17 16.46 -25.53
C ASN A 126 -32.50 15.56 -26.58
N ALA A 127 -31.48 16.10 -27.24
CA ALA A 127 -30.36 15.33 -27.77
C ALA A 127 -29.05 16.03 -27.37
N VAL A 128 -28.66 15.91 -26.10
CA VAL A 128 -27.26 16.05 -25.72
C VAL A 128 -26.57 14.76 -26.17
N ASN A 129 -25.73 14.87 -27.18
CA ASN A 129 -24.97 13.78 -27.78
C ASN A 129 -24.13 13.04 -26.72
N SER A 130 -24.60 11.87 -26.29
CA SER A 130 -23.85 10.89 -25.51
C SER A 130 -22.97 10.05 -26.45
N ASN A 131 -21.84 10.58 -26.90
CA ASN A 131 -20.82 9.83 -27.66
C ASN A 131 -19.39 10.21 -27.25
N THR A 132 -19.14 10.27 -25.94
CA THR A 132 -17.78 10.14 -25.39
C THR A 132 -17.66 8.78 -24.69
N PRO A 133 -16.92 7.81 -25.24
CA PRO A 133 -16.56 6.61 -24.50
C PRO A 133 -15.54 7.03 -23.42
N PHE A 134 -15.81 6.67 -22.16
CA PHE A 134 -15.09 7.00 -20.92
C PHE A 134 -15.52 8.27 -20.17
N ASP A 135 -16.59 8.13 -19.38
CA ASP A 135 -16.82 8.97 -18.21
C ASP A 135 -15.86 8.55 -17.08
N TYR A 136 -14.76 9.28 -16.90
CA TYR A 136 -13.79 9.11 -15.80
C TYR A 136 -14.25 9.76 -14.48
N THR A 137 -15.46 10.31 -14.43
CA THR A 137 -15.98 11.24 -13.41
C THR A 137 -16.69 10.56 -12.24
N SER A 138 -16.27 9.34 -11.87
CA SER A 138 -16.67 8.75 -10.58
C SER A 138 -15.79 9.35 -9.47
N PRO A 139 -16.28 9.57 -8.23
CA PRO A 139 -15.62 10.34 -7.17
C PRO A 139 -14.44 9.57 -6.54
N ILE A 140 -13.39 9.33 -7.34
CA ILE A 140 -12.09 8.79 -6.91
C ILE A 140 -11.36 9.80 -6.01
N SER A 141 -11.79 11.07 -6.01
CA SER A 141 -11.03 12.20 -5.48
C SER A 141 -11.04 12.33 -3.95
N CYS A 142 -12.05 11.84 -3.22
CA CYS A 142 -12.09 12.02 -1.76
C CYS A 142 -11.34 10.93 -0.99
N SER A 143 -11.51 9.65 -1.37
CA SER A 143 -10.88 8.52 -0.66
C SER A 143 -9.35 8.57 -0.75
N ILE A 144 -8.79 9.12 -1.84
CA ILE A 144 -7.35 9.25 -2.02
C ILE A 144 -6.70 10.31 -1.13
N LEU A 145 -7.48 11.23 -0.55
CA LEU A 145 -6.94 12.36 0.22
C LEU A 145 -6.64 12.00 1.68
N VAL A 146 -7.31 10.99 2.23
CA VAL A 146 -7.27 10.66 3.65
C VAL A 146 -6.59 9.30 3.85
N PRO A 147 -5.63 9.18 4.78
CA PRO A 147 -5.02 7.89 5.08
C PRO A 147 -6.03 6.96 5.76
N SER A 148 -6.29 5.79 5.18
CA SER A 148 -7.15 4.78 5.81
C SER A 148 -6.49 4.15 7.03
N SER A 149 -7.28 3.52 7.92
CA SER A 149 -6.73 2.82 9.09
C SER A 149 -5.73 1.72 8.69
N LEU A 150 -6.01 1.00 7.58
CA LEU A 150 -5.12 -0.04 7.06
C LEU A 150 -3.79 0.54 6.57
N PHE A 151 -3.84 1.71 5.92
CA PHE A 151 -2.65 2.45 5.52
C PHE A 151 -1.79 2.81 6.73
N ILE A 152 -2.40 3.38 7.78
CA ILE A 152 -1.69 3.78 9.02
C ILE A 152 -1.05 2.56 9.69
N ILE A 153 -1.80 1.46 9.83
CA ILE A 153 -1.27 0.20 10.37
C ILE A 153 -0.07 -0.29 9.55
N GLY A 154 -0.17 -0.20 8.22
CA GLY A 154 0.92 -0.53 7.30
C GLY A 154 2.16 0.32 7.55
N VAL A 155 2.02 1.64 7.67
CA VAL A 155 3.13 2.56 7.93
C VAL A 155 3.77 2.29 9.29
N VAL A 156 2.98 2.09 10.35
CA VAL A 156 3.48 1.75 11.69
C VAL A 156 4.24 0.43 11.67
N SER A 157 3.74 -0.57 10.95
CA SER A 157 4.40 -1.86 10.77
C SER A 157 5.74 -1.72 10.04
N VAL A 158 5.80 -0.96 8.93
CA VAL A 158 7.07 -0.68 8.23
C VAL A 158 8.05 0.08 9.11
N ALA A 159 7.59 1.11 9.81
CA ALA A 159 8.45 1.95 10.64
C ALA A 159 9.04 1.15 11.80
N SER A 160 8.23 0.37 12.51
CA SER A 160 8.70 -0.52 13.60
C SER A 160 9.65 -1.59 13.09
N GLY A 161 9.37 -2.21 11.94
CA GLY A 161 10.26 -3.17 11.28
C GLY A 161 11.62 -2.55 10.94
N ALA A 162 11.63 -1.35 10.36
CA ALA A 162 12.84 -0.62 10.04
C ALA A 162 13.64 -0.21 11.28
N MET A 163 12.98 0.29 12.33
CA MET A 163 13.63 0.63 13.60
C MET A 163 14.30 -0.59 14.23
N LEU A 164 13.61 -1.74 14.26
CA LEU A 164 14.18 -2.99 14.75
C LEU A 164 15.42 -3.40 13.93
N ARG A 165 15.35 -3.30 12.60
CA ARG A 165 16.51 -3.59 11.74
C ARG A 165 17.69 -2.65 11.99
N LEU A 166 17.44 -1.36 12.14
CA LEU A 166 18.48 -0.37 12.45
C LEU A 166 19.11 -0.64 13.82
N TRP A 167 18.33 -1.07 14.80
CA TRP A 167 18.85 -1.51 16.10
C TRP A 167 19.74 -2.74 15.96
N CYS A 168 19.35 -3.73 15.15
CA CYS A 168 20.18 -4.90 14.85
C CYS A 168 21.47 -4.52 14.11
N PHE A 169 21.41 -3.58 13.17
CA PHE A 169 22.60 -3.09 12.44
C PHE A 169 23.60 -2.45 13.41
N LYS A 170 23.10 -1.64 14.34
CA LYS A 170 23.92 -1.03 15.37
C LYS A 170 24.49 -2.07 16.34
N ALA A 171 23.73 -3.09 16.69
CA ALA A 171 24.16 -4.14 17.63
C ALA A 171 25.21 -5.07 17.04
N LEU A 172 25.08 -5.50 15.77
CA LEU A 172 26.08 -6.37 15.11
C LEU A 172 27.28 -5.59 14.58
N GLY A 173 27.11 -4.32 14.23
CA GLY A 173 28.15 -3.51 13.61
C GLY A 173 28.72 -4.20 12.36
N GLN A 174 30.04 -4.41 12.34
CA GLN A 174 30.77 -5.04 11.23
C GLN A 174 30.33 -6.48 10.91
N PHE A 175 29.67 -7.18 11.84
CA PHE A 175 29.24 -8.56 11.64
C PHE A 175 27.92 -8.69 10.86
N PHE A 176 27.20 -7.57 10.64
CA PHE A 176 25.95 -7.62 9.90
C PHE A 176 26.21 -7.73 8.39
N THR A 177 25.83 -8.87 7.80
CA THR A 177 25.88 -9.12 6.36
C THR A 177 24.58 -9.76 5.88
N PHE A 178 24.20 -9.50 4.61
CA PHE A 178 23.05 -10.19 4.00
C PHE A 178 23.37 -11.62 3.57
N GLU A 179 24.64 -11.99 3.53
CA GLU A 179 25.12 -13.31 3.15
C GLU A 179 25.50 -14.05 4.43
N LEU A 180 25.17 -15.34 4.53
CA LEU A 180 25.54 -16.12 5.70
C LEU A 180 27.06 -16.32 5.67
N THR A 181 27.75 -15.51 6.46
CA THR A 181 29.21 -15.47 6.54
C THR A 181 29.63 -15.62 7.99
N ILE A 182 30.41 -16.65 8.28
CA ILE A 182 31.08 -16.80 9.56
C ILE A 182 32.48 -16.21 9.39
N HIS A 183 32.73 -15.07 10.03
CA HIS A 183 34.07 -14.51 10.06
C HIS A 183 34.95 -15.34 11.00
N PRO A 184 36.23 -15.60 10.69
CA PRO A 184 37.13 -16.31 11.60
C PRO A 184 37.29 -15.62 12.98
N SER A 185 37.04 -14.31 13.04
CA SER A 185 37.04 -13.50 14.27
C SER A 185 35.63 -13.10 14.72
N HIS A 186 34.58 -13.83 14.30
CA HIS A 186 33.21 -13.52 14.67
C HIS A 186 33.01 -13.79 16.16
N SER A 187 32.56 -12.78 16.91
CA SER A 187 32.14 -12.96 18.29
C SER A 187 30.62 -13.07 18.35
N LEU A 188 30.13 -13.93 19.26
CA LEU A 188 28.69 -14.08 19.45
C LEU A 188 28.12 -12.82 20.14
N VAL A 189 27.32 -12.05 19.41
CA VAL A 189 26.64 -10.86 19.95
C VAL A 189 25.37 -11.29 20.67
N THR A 190 25.30 -11.03 21.97
CA THR A 190 24.14 -11.42 22.82
C THR A 190 23.46 -10.22 23.49
N THR A 191 23.84 -9.00 23.11
CA THR A 191 23.36 -7.74 23.69
C THR A 191 22.37 -7.02 22.77
N GLY A 192 21.56 -6.11 23.33
CA GLY A 192 20.61 -5.31 22.56
C GLY A 192 19.40 -6.15 22.13
N PRO A 193 18.97 -6.12 20.86
CA PRO A 193 17.79 -6.86 20.44
C PRO A 193 18.01 -8.38 20.50
N TYR A 194 19.27 -8.83 20.50
CA TYR A 194 19.68 -10.23 20.60
C TYR A 194 19.55 -10.82 22.02
N SER A 195 19.37 -9.99 23.05
CA SER A 195 19.08 -10.52 24.39
C SER A 195 17.63 -10.98 24.56
N PHE A 196 16.73 -10.60 23.63
CA PHE A 196 15.31 -10.93 23.70
C PHE A 196 14.93 -12.11 22.81
N VAL A 197 15.46 -12.15 21.59
CA VAL A 197 15.22 -13.20 20.59
C VAL A 197 16.52 -13.43 19.81
N ARG A 198 16.73 -14.64 19.29
CA ARG A 198 17.98 -14.98 18.59
C ARG A 198 18.12 -14.27 17.25
N HIS A 199 17.02 -14.06 16.53
CA HIS A 199 17.03 -13.48 15.18
C HIS A 199 16.09 -12.27 15.01
N PRO A 200 16.31 -11.18 15.77
CA PRO A 200 15.42 -10.01 15.78
C PRO A 200 15.36 -9.29 14.42
N SER A 201 16.45 -9.31 13.64
CA SER A 201 16.46 -8.70 12.32
C SER A 201 15.50 -9.38 11.33
N TYR A 202 15.18 -10.67 11.54
CA TYR A 202 14.21 -11.37 10.68
C TYR A 202 12.77 -10.97 11.01
N THR A 203 12.46 -10.73 12.28
CA THR A 203 11.21 -10.08 12.67
C THR A 203 11.08 -8.70 12.04
N GLY A 204 12.16 -7.92 12.03
CA GLY A 204 12.21 -6.62 11.36
C GLY A 204 11.88 -6.69 9.86
N ILE A 205 12.43 -7.68 9.13
CA ILE A 205 12.09 -7.83 7.70
C ILE A 205 10.64 -8.28 7.49
N TYR A 206 10.08 -9.12 8.37
CA TYR A 206 8.67 -9.54 8.28
C TYR A 206 7.71 -8.37 8.46
N LEU A 207 7.95 -7.51 9.44
CA LEU A 207 7.18 -6.29 9.65
C LEU A 207 7.30 -5.34 8.44
N THR A 208 8.50 -5.13 7.90
CA THR A 208 8.69 -4.30 6.70
C THR A 208 7.96 -4.86 5.48
N LEU A 209 7.98 -6.18 5.25
CA LEU A 209 7.29 -6.82 4.12
C LEU A 209 5.77 -6.77 4.28
N LEU A 210 5.26 -7.05 5.48
CA LEU A 210 3.84 -6.97 5.80
C LEU A 210 3.34 -5.53 5.65
N GLY A 211 3.98 -4.59 6.32
CA GLY A 211 3.59 -3.19 6.31
C GLY A 211 3.64 -2.59 4.90
N GLY A 212 4.68 -2.87 4.11
CA GLY A 212 4.78 -2.36 2.73
C GLY A 212 3.66 -2.91 1.83
N THR A 213 3.24 -4.15 2.06
CA THR A 213 2.10 -4.76 1.38
C THR A 213 0.78 -4.12 1.82
N LEU A 214 0.60 -3.88 3.13
CA LEU A 214 -0.58 -3.20 3.66
C LEU A 214 -0.70 -1.77 3.13
N VAL A 215 0.40 -1.01 3.06
CA VAL A 215 0.43 0.33 2.47
C VAL A 215 -0.04 0.26 1.01
N GLY A 216 0.58 -0.58 0.17
CA GLY A 216 0.23 -0.65 -1.25
C GLY A 216 -1.17 -1.17 -1.57
N LEU A 217 -1.75 -2.01 -0.71
CA LEU A 217 -3.09 -2.58 -0.90
C LEU A 217 -4.18 -1.85 -0.12
N SER A 218 -3.84 -0.78 0.59
CA SER A 218 -4.80 -0.08 1.44
C SER A 218 -5.80 0.75 0.62
N PRO A 219 -7.09 0.77 1.01
CA PRO A 219 -8.07 1.68 0.42
C PRO A 219 -7.61 3.13 0.55
N GLY A 220 -7.92 3.96 -0.45
CA GLY A 220 -7.46 5.34 -0.52
C GLY A 220 -6.03 5.51 -1.03
N THR A 221 -5.38 4.45 -1.52
CA THR A 221 -4.12 4.59 -2.27
C THR A 221 -4.37 4.62 -3.77
N TRP A 222 -3.55 5.35 -4.51
CA TRP A 222 -3.55 5.40 -5.97
C TRP A 222 -3.53 4.01 -6.58
N LEU A 223 -2.67 3.11 -6.05
CA LEU A 223 -2.59 1.74 -6.53
C LEU A 223 -3.92 1.01 -6.33
N TYR A 224 -4.52 1.13 -5.15
CA TYR A 224 -5.80 0.50 -4.85
C TYR A 224 -6.94 1.10 -5.69
N GLU A 225 -7.12 2.41 -5.65
CA GLU A 225 -8.23 3.10 -6.30
C GLU A 225 -8.20 2.95 -7.81
N ARG A 226 -7.03 3.02 -8.45
CA ARG A 226 -6.93 2.97 -9.92
C ARG A 226 -6.86 1.56 -10.49
N TRP A 227 -6.23 0.63 -9.78
CA TRP A 227 -5.88 -0.67 -10.37
C TRP A 227 -6.53 -1.87 -9.68
N ILE A 228 -6.82 -1.78 -8.38
CA ILE A 228 -7.37 -2.91 -7.61
C ILE A 228 -8.89 -2.78 -7.52
N HIS A 229 -9.38 -1.65 -7.03
CA HIS A 229 -10.80 -1.34 -6.88
C HIS A 229 -11.54 -1.37 -8.23
N LEU A 230 -10.89 -0.89 -9.30
CA LEU A 230 -11.44 -0.87 -10.65
C LEU A 230 -11.10 -2.11 -11.49
N SER A 231 -10.39 -3.12 -10.95
CA SER A 231 -10.09 -4.33 -11.73
C SER A 231 -11.39 -5.05 -12.12
N PRO A 232 -11.64 -5.29 -13.42
CA PRO A 232 -12.82 -6.03 -13.86
C PRO A 232 -12.86 -7.43 -13.24
N LEU A 233 -11.71 -8.07 -13.01
CA LEU A 233 -11.63 -9.37 -12.32
C LEU A 233 -12.26 -9.36 -10.92
N LEU A 234 -11.97 -8.35 -10.08
CA LEU A 234 -12.57 -8.27 -8.74
C LEU A 234 -14.01 -7.78 -8.79
N ARG A 235 -14.36 -6.92 -9.76
CA ARG A 235 -15.75 -6.51 -10.00
C ARG A 235 -16.59 -7.72 -10.43
N ASP A 236 -16.12 -8.50 -11.39
CA ASP A 236 -16.76 -9.69 -11.94
C ASP A 236 -16.83 -10.80 -10.90
N ALA A 237 -15.80 -10.99 -10.06
CA ALA A 237 -15.85 -11.93 -8.93
C ALA A 237 -16.88 -11.54 -7.87
N LYS A 238 -17.02 -10.24 -7.55
CA LYS A 238 -18.07 -9.74 -6.65
C LYS A 238 -19.46 -9.86 -7.28
N HIS A 239 -19.60 -9.53 -8.56
CA HIS A 239 -20.85 -9.70 -9.30
C HIS A 239 -21.25 -11.17 -9.39
N LEU A 240 -20.30 -12.07 -9.63
CA LEU A 240 -20.52 -13.52 -9.61
C LEU A 240 -20.92 -13.99 -8.21
N GLY A 241 -20.27 -13.51 -7.15
CA GLY A 241 -20.65 -13.83 -5.77
C GLY A 241 -22.06 -13.37 -5.41
N MET A 242 -22.44 -12.14 -5.81
CA MET A 242 -23.80 -11.62 -5.63
C MET A 242 -24.82 -12.38 -6.50
N TRP A 243 -24.45 -12.75 -7.72
CA TRP A 243 -25.28 -13.53 -8.63
C TRP A 243 -25.50 -14.96 -8.12
N VAL A 244 -24.46 -15.63 -7.63
CA VAL A 244 -24.54 -16.96 -6.99
C VAL A 244 -25.36 -16.89 -5.70
N ALA A 245 -25.19 -15.85 -4.88
CA ALA A 245 -26.00 -15.64 -3.68
C ALA A 245 -27.49 -15.47 -4.00
N SER A 246 -27.83 -14.98 -5.19
CA SER A 246 -29.22 -14.90 -5.66
C SER A 246 -29.88 -16.27 -5.89
N PHE A 247 -29.12 -17.37 -6.01
CA PHE A 247 -29.67 -18.72 -6.10
C PHE A 247 -30.09 -19.29 -4.74
N GLY A 248 -29.55 -18.75 -3.64
CA GLY A 248 -29.83 -19.22 -2.27
C GLY A 248 -31.00 -18.53 -1.56
N SER A 249 -31.56 -17.46 -2.13
CA SER A 249 -32.69 -16.73 -1.52
C SER A 249 -34.03 -17.33 -1.95
N THR A 250 -34.62 -18.17 -1.10
CA THR A 250 -35.91 -18.85 -1.34
C THR A 250 -37.15 -18.02 -0.98
N ASN A 251 -37.02 -16.74 -0.64
CA ASN A 251 -38.14 -15.89 -0.28
C ASN A 251 -38.70 -15.13 -1.50
N SER A 252 -39.56 -15.81 -2.26
CA SER A 252 -40.84 -15.38 -2.86
C SER A 252 -41.03 -13.99 -3.51
N ILE A 253 -40.00 -13.19 -3.81
CA ILE A 253 -40.13 -12.00 -4.68
C ILE A 253 -39.25 -12.19 -5.93
N PRO A 254 -39.79 -12.14 -7.16
CA PRO A 254 -38.98 -12.21 -8.37
C PRO A 254 -38.18 -10.91 -8.53
N ILE A 255 -37.00 -10.86 -7.91
CA ILE A 255 -35.99 -9.84 -8.19
C ILE A 255 -35.46 -10.14 -9.60
N ALA A 256 -35.59 -9.19 -10.52
CA ALA A 256 -35.08 -9.31 -11.88
C ALA A 256 -33.60 -9.76 -11.84
N ARG A 257 -33.29 -10.86 -12.54
CA ARG A 257 -31.92 -11.40 -12.59
C ARG A 257 -30.99 -10.33 -13.15
N PRO A 258 -29.90 -9.96 -12.45
CA PRO A 258 -28.94 -9.04 -13.04
C PRO A 258 -28.33 -9.67 -14.31
N PRO A 259 -28.07 -8.87 -15.35
CA PRO A 259 -27.48 -9.35 -16.60
C PRO A 259 -26.14 -10.04 -16.33
N LEU A 260 -25.79 -11.01 -17.19
CA LEU A 260 -24.50 -11.70 -17.13
C LEU A 260 -23.35 -10.67 -17.16
N PRO A 261 -22.30 -10.84 -16.33
CA PRO A 261 -21.16 -9.94 -16.34
C PRO A 261 -20.49 -9.96 -17.71
N SER A 262 -20.55 -8.84 -18.42
CA SER A 262 -19.84 -8.63 -19.67
C SER A 262 -18.38 -8.27 -19.35
N PHE A 263 -17.45 -9.18 -19.62
CA PHE A 263 -16.01 -8.92 -19.50
C PHE A 263 -15.60 -7.81 -20.48
N SER A 264 -15.46 -6.57 -19.98
CA SER A 264 -15.08 -5.43 -20.82
C SER A 264 -13.60 -5.52 -21.22
N ALA A 265 -13.28 -5.24 -22.48
CA ALA A 265 -11.93 -5.28 -23.08
C ALA A 265 -10.91 -4.28 -22.47
N GLY A 266 -11.31 -3.45 -21.49
CA GLY A 266 -10.43 -2.48 -20.81
C GLY A 266 -9.36 -3.08 -19.89
N VAL A 267 -9.34 -4.41 -19.70
CA VAL A 267 -8.41 -5.12 -18.81
C VAL A 267 -6.96 -5.13 -19.34
N PHE A 268 -6.74 -5.01 -20.65
CA PHE A 268 -5.48 -5.35 -21.31
C PHE A 268 -4.77 -4.17 -22.00
N THR A 269 -4.73 -2.99 -21.37
CA THR A 269 -3.82 -1.94 -21.82
C THR A 269 -2.36 -2.28 -21.48
N PRO A 270 -1.35 -1.82 -22.25
CA PRO A 270 0.06 -2.02 -21.88
C PRO A 270 0.40 -1.52 -20.47
N ALA A 271 -0.24 -0.44 -20.03
CA ALA A 271 -0.08 0.12 -18.69
C ALA A 271 -0.67 -0.80 -17.61
N SER A 272 -1.86 -1.37 -17.81
CA SER A 272 -2.46 -2.32 -16.86
C SER A 272 -1.62 -3.59 -16.74
N LEU A 273 -1.11 -4.13 -17.85
CA LEU A 273 -0.20 -5.27 -17.84
C LEU A 273 1.06 -5.00 -17.02
N LEU A 274 1.67 -3.82 -17.18
CA LEU A 274 2.84 -3.44 -16.39
C LEU A 274 2.52 -3.36 -14.89
N VAL A 275 1.41 -2.74 -14.50
CA VAL A 275 1.03 -2.64 -13.08
C VAL A 275 0.75 -4.01 -12.48
N TYR A 276 0.00 -4.89 -13.17
CA TYR A 276 -0.23 -6.25 -12.70
C TYR A 276 1.06 -7.07 -12.64
N ALA A 277 1.99 -6.88 -13.57
CA ALA A 277 3.31 -7.50 -13.50
C ALA A 277 4.09 -7.04 -12.26
N LEU A 278 4.04 -5.75 -11.92
CA LEU A 278 4.67 -5.20 -10.72
C LEU A 278 4.01 -5.71 -9.43
N ILE A 279 2.68 -5.79 -9.37
CA ILE A 279 1.95 -6.37 -8.22
C ILE A 279 2.31 -7.85 -8.08
N THR A 280 2.28 -8.61 -9.18
CA THR A 280 2.63 -10.04 -9.18
C THR A 280 4.07 -10.24 -8.74
N PHE A 281 5.00 -9.46 -9.27
CA PHE A 281 6.39 -9.47 -8.83
C PHE A 281 6.51 -9.18 -7.33
N TRP A 282 5.80 -8.18 -6.82
CA TRP A 282 5.80 -7.85 -5.39
C TRP A 282 5.35 -9.04 -4.54
N LEU A 283 4.22 -9.66 -4.88
CA LEU A 283 3.64 -10.78 -4.14
C LEU A 283 4.54 -12.03 -4.19
N VAL A 284 5.01 -12.41 -5.38
CA VAL A 284 5.93 -13.54 -5.57
C VAL A 284 7.22 -13.29 -4.78
N LYS A 285 7.75 -12.07 -4.81
CA LYS A 285 8.92 -11.68 -4.04
C LYS A 285 8.67 -11.75 -2.54
N VAL A 286 7.53 -11.26 -2.03
CA VAL A 286 7.19 -11.34 -0.59
C VAL A 286 7.11 -12.80 -0.16
N TRP A 287 6.38 -13.63 -0.91
CA TRP A 287 6.27 -15.06 -0.64
C TRP A 287 7.64 -15.74 -0.61
N TYR A 288 8.46 -15.48 -1.63
CA TYR A 288 9.80 -16.03 -1.72
C TYR A 288 10.71 -15.55 -0.58
N ALA A 289 10.64 -14.27 -0.21
CA ALA A 289 11.39 -13.71 0.89
C ALA A 289 11.02 -14.35 2.22
N LEU A 290 9.72 -14.55 2.50
CA LEU A 290 9.26 -15.25 3.72
C LEU A 290 9.78 -16.70 3.75
N ARG A 291 9.61 -17.45 2.65
CA ARG A 291 10.11 -18.83 2.55
C ARG A 291 11.63 -18.89 2.73
N SER A 292 12.36 -18.00 2.06
CA SER A 292 13.82 -17.97 2.09
C SER A 292 14.36 -17.58 3.47
N THR A 293 13.79 -16.56 4.10
CA THR A 293 14.20 -16.13 5.44
C THR A 293 13.95 -17.22 6.49
N ASN A 294 12.80 -17.90 6.44
CA ASN A 294 12.52 -19.02 7.36
C ASN A 294 13.54 -20.16 7.19
N ARG A 295 13.91 -20.49 5.95
CA ARG A 295 14.96 -21.48 5.68
C ARG A 295 16.32 -21.01 6.17
N ARG A 296 16.66 -19.74 5.95
CA ARG A 296 17.95 -19.15 6.37
C ARG A 296 18.11 -19.14 7.87
N LEU A 297 17.05 -18.83 8.61
CA LEU A 297 17.06 -18.81 10.06
C LEU A 297 17.48 -20.17 10.64
N GLN A 298 16.96 -21.27 10.09
CA GLN A 298 17.36 -22.62 10.52
C GLN A 298 18.82 -22.94 10.20
N ILE A 299 19.29 -22.55 9.00
CA ILE A 299 20.67 -22.77 8.59
C ILE A 299 21.61 -21.95 9.48
N GLU A 300 21.29 -20.69 9.73
CA GLU A 300 22.08 -19.80 10.58
C GLU A 300 22.22 -20.34 12.01
N ASP A 301 21.13 -20.81 12.62
CA ASP A 301 21.16 -21.46 13.94
C ASP A 301 22.13 -22.66 13.98
N VAL A 302 22.07 -23.52 12.97
CA VAL A 302 22.91 -24.72 12.87
C VAL A 302 24.38 -24.34 12.66
N GLU A 303 24.65 -23.34 11.83
CA GLU A 303 26.01 -22.89 11.56
C GLU A 303 26.60 -22.14 12.78
N LEU A 304 25.81 -21.36 13.49
CA LEU A 304 26.23 -20.73 14.75
C LEU A 304 26.55 -21.78 15.83
N HIS A 305 25.73 -22.82 15.95
CA HIS A 305 26.02 -23.94 16.86
C HIS A 305 27.33 -24.67 16.49
N LYS A 306 27.58 -24.95 15.21
CA LYS A 306 28.82 -25.58 14.75
C LYS A 306 30.07 -24.77 15.08
N VAL A 307 29.98 -23.43 15.05
CA VAL A 307 31.12 -22.52 15.27
C VAL A 307 31.36 -22.27 16.75
N PHE A 308 30.29 -22.00 17.52
CA PHE A 308 30.40 -21.55 18.90
C PHE A 308 30.16 -22.66 19.93
N GLY A 309 29.68 -23.84 19.51
CA GLY A 309 29.46 -25.00 20.36
C GLY A 309 28.68 -24.66 21.62
N ASN A 310 29.25 -24.98 22.78
CA ASN A 310 28.62 -24.79 24.09
C ASN A 310 28.23 -23.33 24.39
N VAL A 311 28.97 -22.34 23.88
CA VAL A 311 28.64 -20.91 24.10
C VAL A 311 27.32 -20.55 23.41
N TRP A 312 27.05 -21.16 22.25
CA TRP A 312 25.77 -21.00 21.57
C TRP A 312 24.63 -21.71 22.30
N GLU A 313 24.89 -22.89 22.86
CA GLU A 313 23.89 -23.62 23.65
C GLU A 313 23.46 -22.82 24.89
N GLU A 314 24.42 -22.30 25.67
CA GLU A 314 24.13 -21.45 26.84
C GLU A 314 23.33 -20.20 26.45
N TYR A 315 23.70 -19.57 25.33
CA TYR A 315 22.95 -18.44 24.80
C TYR A 315 21.53 -18.83 24.36
N ALA A 316 21.36 -19.96 23.67
CA ALA A 316 20.08 -20.45 23.20
C ALA A 316 19.15 -20.90 24.33
N GLU A 317 19.71 -21.37 25.45
CA GLU A 317 18.96 -21.67 26.67
C GLU A 317 18.44 -20.39 27.33
N ARG A 318 19.29 -19.36 27.44
CA ARG A 318 18.90 -18.04 27.96
C ARG A 318 17.89 -17.34 27.06
N VAL A 319 18.13 -17.37 25.74
CA VAL A 319 17.31 -16.73 24.71
C VAL A 319 16.59 -17.79 23.90
N ARG A 320 15.57 -18.39 24.52
CA ARG A 320 14.78 -19.49 23.95
C ARG A 320 14.13 -19.17 22.62
N TRP A 321 13.65 -17.94 22.45
CA TRP A 321 12.84 -17.53 21.31
C TRP A 321 13.70 -17.28 20.06
N ARG A 322 13.26 -17.77 18.90
CA ARG A 322 13.98 -17.53 17.63
C ARG A 322 13.60 -16.22 16.97
N LEU A 323 12.30 -15.95 16.83
CA LEU A 323 11.76 -14.80 16.08
C LEU A 323 11.04 -13.81 16.99
N LEU A 324 10.02 -14.31 17.68
CA LEU A 324 9.16 -13.55 18.59
C LEU A 324 9.00 -14.34 19.88
N PRO A 325 8.72 -13.68 21.02
CA PRO A 325 8.29 -14.38 22.22
C PRO A 325 7.11 -15.32 21.90
N GLY A 326 7.25 -16.61 22.21
CA GLY A 326 6.27 -17.64 21.85
C GLY A 326 6.50 -18.35 20.51
N ILE A 327 7.44 -17.88 19.66
CA ILE A 327 7.70 -18.46 18.32
C ILE A 327 9.16 -18.97 18.24
N PHE A 328 9.28 -20.29 18.06
CA PHE A 328 10.54 -21.05 17.98
C PHE A 328 11.03 -21.27 16.55
#